data_AF-A0A0F9A4B7-F1
#
_entry.id   AF-A0A0F9A4B7-F1
#
_cell.length_a   1.000
_cell.length_b   1.000
_cell.length_c   1.000
_cell.angle_alpha   90.00
_cell.angle_beta   90.00
_cell.angle_gamma   90.00
#
_symmetry.space_group_name_H-M   'P 1'
#
loop_
_entity.id
_entity.type
_entity.pdbx_description
1 polymer ?
#
loop_
_entity_poly.entity_id
_entity_poly.type
_entity_poly.pdbx_seq_one_letter_code
_entity_poly.pdbx_strand_id
1 'polypeptide(L)'
;MEWHELITDSFGRVSWILEKALDGLTPEDLNQQPRPHCNTIGWLTWHLTRWQDRSMALFMGEKQLWVSGGWYAKFDRKPDPEDTGLGHSSE
;
A
#
# COMPACT_ATOMS: atom_id res chain seq x y z
N MET A 1 -1.80 28.71 -3.49
CA MET A 1 -2.07 27.27 -3.38
C MET A 1 -3.11 27.13 -2.31
N GLU A 2 -4.31 26.75 -2.73
CA GLU A 2 -5.43 26.51 -1.82
C GLU A 2 -5.21 25.19 -1.06
N TRP A 3 -5.83 25.03 0.11
CA TRP A 3 -5.60 23.86 0.97
C TRP A 3 -5.96 22.53 0.28
N HIS A 4 -6.97 22.52 -0.58
CA HIS A 4 -7.39 21.32 -1.30
C HIS A 4 -6.36 20.91 -2.37
N GLU A 5 -5.73 21.88 -3.04
CA GLU A 5 -4.64 21.61 -3.98
C GLU A 5 -3.44 20.99 -3.27
N LEU A 6 -3.09 21.48 -2.07
CA LEU A 6 -2.01 20.91 -1.27
C LEU A 6 -2.30 19.46 -0.87
N ILE A 7 -3.53 19.14 -0.48
CA ILE A 7 -3.92 17.78 -0.11
C ILE A 7 -3.87 16.88 -1.34
N THR A 8 -4.46 17.29 -2.47
CA THR A 8 -4.45 16.51 -3.71
C THR A 8 -3.01 16.26 -4.21
N ASP A 9 -2.15 17.28 -4.20
CA ASP A 9 -0.73 17.15 -4.54
C ASP A 9 0.00 16.20 -3.58
N SER A 10 -0.27 16.30 -2.28
CA SER A 10 0.36 15.43 -1.28
C SER A 10 0.00 13.96 -1.45
N PHE A 11 -1.28 13.63 -1.67
CA PHE A 11 -1.71 12.25 -1.93
C PHE A 11 -1.30 11.75 -3.33
N GLY A 12 -1.29 12.62 -4.34
CA GLY A 12 -0.84 12.29 -5.69
C GLY A 12 0.67 12.00 -5.77
N ARG A 13 1.49 12.68 -4.97
CA ARG A 13 2.93 12.40 -4.91
C ARG A 13 3.26 11.01 -4.35
N VAL A 14 2.42 10.43 -3.51
CA VAL A 14 2.67 9.10 -2.93
C VAL A 14 2.83 8.04 -4.03
N SER A 15 1.92 8.00 -5.01
CA SER A 15 2.02 7.03 -6.12
C SER A 15 3.24 7.30 -6.98
N TRP A 16 3.53 8.55 -7.30
CA TRP A 16 4.70 8.92 -8.11
C TRP A 16 6.02 8.55 -7.44
N ILE A 17 6.17 8.78 -6.13
CA ILE A 17 7.37 8.40 -5.38
C ILE A 17 7.49 6.88 -5.33
N LEU A 18 6.39 6.17 -5.09
CA LEU A 18 6.38 4.71 -5.04
C LEU A 18 6.79 4.11 -6.39
N GLU A 19 6.21 4.57 -7.50
CA GLU A 19 6.57 4.11 -8.85
C GLU A 19 8.06 4.33 -9.13
N LYS A 20 8.60 5.50 -8.76
CA LYS A 20 10.04 5.76 -8.89
C LYS A 20 10.91 4.87 -8.01
N ALA A 21 10.47 4.56 -6.79
CA ALA A 21 11.21 3.68 -5.89
C ALA A 21 11.24 2.23 -6.37
N LEU A 22 10.25 1.82 -7.17
CA LEU A 22 10.14 0.47 -7.73
C LEU A 22 10.74 0.36 -9.14
N ASP A 23 11.12 1.49 -9.75
CA ASP A 23 11.66 1.52 -11.11
C ASP A 23 12.92 0.64 -11.23
N GLY A 24 12.91 -0.25 -12.23
CA GLY A 24 14.00 -1.20 -12.49
C GLY A 24 14.11 -2.37 -11.52
N LEU A 25 13.27 -2.49 -10.49
CA LEU A 25 13.29 -3.65 -9.58
C LEU A 25 12.62 -4.87 -10.20
N THR A 26 13.21 -6.04 -9.96
CA THR A 26 12.64 -7.34 -10.32
C THR A 26 11.72 -7.87 -9.21
N PRO A 27 10.84 -8.84 -9.51
CA PRO A 27 10.06 -9.52 -8.46
C PRO A 27 10.94 -10.15 -7.37
N GLU A 28 12.13 -10.64 -7.72
CA GLU A 28 13.10 -11.19 -6.78
C GLU A 28 13.59 -10.10 -5.81
N ASP A 29 13.89 -8.90 -6.31
CA ASP A 29 14.28 -7.75 -5.47
C ASP A 29 13.16 -7.38 -4.49
N LEU A 30 11.89 -7.43 -4.93
CA LEU A 30 10.74 -7.15 -4.07
C LEU A 30 10.62 -8.13 -2.90
N ASN A 31 11.05 -9.37 -3.10
CA ASN A 31 10.95 -10.44 -2.10
C ASN A 31 12.19 -10.53 -1.20
N GLN A 32 13.24 -9.76 -1.48
CA GLN A 32 14.45 -9.80 -0.67
C GLN A 32 14.22 -9.20 0.72
N GLN A 33 14.57 -9.97 1.75
CA GLN A 33 14.64 -9.46 3.12
C GLN A 33 16.09 -9.00 3.41
N PRO A 34 16.34 -7.71 3.65
CA PRO A 34 17.70 -7.19 3.76
C PRO A 34 18.40 -7.61 5.06
N ARG A 35 17.64 -7.78 6.16
CA ARG A 35 18.11 -8.25 7.47
C ARG A 35 16.97 -8.95 8.21
N PRO A 36 17.29 -9.80 9.22
CA PRO A 36 16.26 -10.35 10.11
C PRO A 36 15.35 -9.24 10.64
N HIS A 37 14.05 -9.52 10.67
CA HIS A 37 12.99 -8.60 11.12
C HIS A 37 12.76 -7.35 10.26
N CYS A 38 13.47 -7.18 9.13
CA CYS A 38 13.11 -6.16 8.16
C CYS A 38 11.97 -6.65 7.27
N ASN A 39 11.06 -5.75 6.90
CA ASN A 39 10.09 -6.01 5.85
C ASN A 39 10.77 -6.02 4.49
N THR A 40 10.24 -6.80 3.56
CA THR A 40 10.66 -6.78 2.15
C THR A 40 10.10 -5.53 1.45
N ILE A 41 10.68 -5.16 0.31
CA ILE A 41 10.18 -4.01 -0.48
C ILE A 41 8.74 -4.29 -0.95
N GLY A 42 8.44 -5.52 -1.34
CA GLY A 42 7.09 -5.95 -1.73
C GLY A 42 6.08 -5.79 -0.58
N TRP A 43 6.47 -6.15 0.65
CA TRP A 43 5.61 -5.95 1.82
C TRP A 43 5.37 -4.46 2.09
N LEU A 44 6.42 -3.63 2.05
CA LEU A 44 6.29 -2.18 2.26
C LEU A 44 5.41 -1.51 1.21
N THR A 45 5.52 -1.96 -0.05
CA THR A 45 4.68 -1.51 -1.17
C THR A 45 3.22 -1.87 -0.94
N TRP A 46 2.95 -3.12 -0.58
CA TRP A 46 1.59 -3.57 -0.24
C TRP A 46 1.03 -2.80 0.96
N HIS A 47 1.81 -2.66 2.04
CA HIS A 47 1.42 -1.94 3.25
C HIS A 47 1.05 -0.47 2.97
N LEU A 48 1.90 0.24 2.22
CA LEU A 48 1.64 1.63 1.83
C LEU A 48 0.35 1.75 1.01
N THR A 49 0.16 0.88 0.01
CA THR A 49 -1.03 0.90 -0.85
C THR A 49 -2.29 0.47 -0.09
N ARG A 50 -2.17 -0.37 0.95
CA ARG A 50 -3.27 -0.66 1.88
C ARG A 50 -3.74 0.58 2.63
N TRP A 51 -2.81 1.35 3.18
CA TRP A 51 -3.13 2.60 3.87
C TRP A 51 -3.67 3.68 2.92
N GLN A 52 -3.16 3.74 1.69
CA GLN A 52 -3.67 4.66 0.67
C GLN A 52 -5.13 4.35 0.34
N ASP A 53 -5.46 3.10 0.03
CA ASP A 53 -6.84 2.67 -0.27
C ASP A 53 -7.79 2.92 0.92
N ARG A 54 -7.37 2.56 2.14
CA ARG A 54 -8.13 2.83 3.37
C ARG A 54 -8.42 4.33 3.54
N SER A 55 -7.40 5.18 3.38
CA SER A 55 -7.52 6.63 3.54
C SER A 55 -8.46 7.22 2.49
N MET A 56 -8.31 6.84 1.22
CA MET A 56 -9.13 7.34 0.13
C MET A 56 -10.59 6.91 0.26
N ALA A 57 -10.82 5.64 0.59
CA ALA A 57 -12.17 5.12 0.84
C ALA A 57 -12.86 5.88 1.99
N LEU A 58 -12.12 6.18 3.06
CA LEU A 58 -12.63 6.98 4.17
C LEU A 58 -13.01 8.40 3.74
N PHE A 59 -12.15 9.11 3.00
CA PHE A 59 -12.42 10.48 2.55
C PHE A 59 -13.58 10.56 1.55
N MET A 60 -13.75 9.54 0.72
CA MET A 60 -14.80 9.49 -0.30
C MET A 60 -16.12 8.91 0.22
N GLY A 61 -16.12 8.29 1.41
CA GLY A 61 -17.28 7.55 1.93
C GLY A 61 -17.59 6.28 1.14
N GLU A 62 -16.57 5.67 0.54
CA GLU A 62 -16.67 4.50 -0.32
C GLU A 62 -16.14 3.22 0.35
N LYS A 63 -16.36 2.06 -0.30
CA LYS A 63 -15.75 0.80 0.13
C LYS A 63 -14.34 0.68 -0.41
N GLN A 64 -13.40 0.33 0.46
CA GLN A 64 -12.02 0.00 0.11
C GLN A 64 -11.96 -0.95 -1.09
N LEU A 65 -11.13 -0.62 -2.08
CA LEU A 65 -10.87 -1.44 -3.26
C LEU A 65 -10.35 -2.83 -2.88
N TRP A 66 -9.70 -2.94 -1.72
CA TRP A 66 -9.30 -4.23 -1.16
C TRP A 66 -10.41 -5.28 -1.24
N VAL A 67 -11.61 -4.91 -0.80
CA VAL A 67 -12.79 -5.77 -0.77
C VAL A 67 -13.63 -5.59 -2.03
N SER A 68 -13.99 -4.35 -2.38
CA SER A 68 -14.90 -4.07 -3.51
C SER A 68 -14.31 -4.42 -4.87
N GLY A 69 -12.99 -4.30 -5.02
CA GLY A 69 -12.22 -4.64 -6.22
C GLY A 69 -11.61 -6.04 -6.20
N GLY A 70 -11.86 -6.86 -5.17
CA GLY A 70 -11.37 -8.23 -5.08
C GLY A 70 -9.85 -8.37 -4.98
N TRP A 71 -9.13 -7.33 -4.55
CA TRP A 71 -7.68 -7.37 -4.43
C TRP A 71 -7.20 -8.36 -3.37
N TYR A 72 -7.96 -8.57 -2.29
CA TYR A 72 -7.63 -9.57 -1.27
C TYR A 72 -7.33 -10.94 -1.89
N ALA A 73 -8.08 -11.35 -2.91
CA ALA A 73 -7.94 -12.66 -3.56
C ALA A 73 -6.64 -12.75 -4.38
N LYS A 74 -6.21 -11.65 -5.00
CA LYS A 74 -4.95 -11.61 -5.76
C LYS A 74 -3.72 -11.75 -4.87
N PHE A 75 -3.85 -11.39 -3.59
CA PHE A 75 -2.81 -11.52 -2.57
C PHE A 75 -2.98 -12.77 -1.69
N ASP A 76 -3.94 -13.65 -2.00
CA ASP A 76 -4.29 -14.82 -1.19
C ASP A 76 -4.58 -14.50 0.28
N ARG A 77 -5.33 -13.41 0.52
CA ARG A 77 -5.71 -12.94 1.86
C ARG A 77 -7.21 -12.99 2.06
N LYS A 78 -7.66 -12.82 3.30
CA LYS A 78 -9.09 -12.68 3.61
C LYS A 78 -9.61 -11.30 3.16
N PRO A 79 -10.91 -11.16 2.84
CA PRO A 79 -11.53 -9.86 2.53
C PRO A 79 -11.70 -8.98 3.78
N ASP A 80 -10.63 -8.78 4.54
CA ASP A 80 -10.61 -8.00 5.78
C ASP A 80 -10.11 -6.56 5.50
N PRO A 81 -10.94 -5.53 5.66
CA PRO A 81 -10.55 -4.14 5.44
C PRO A 81 -9.60 -3.57 6.53
N GLU A 82 -9.45 -4.25 7.67
CA GLU A 82 -8.51 -3.86 8.73
C GLU A 82 -7.10 -4.41 8.49
N ASP A 83 -6.98 -5.36 7.57
CA ASP A 83 -5.71 -5.96 7.17
C ASP A 83 -4.88 -5.00 6.33
N THR A 84 -4.12 -4.19 7.06
CA THR A 84 -3.14 -3.24 6.53
C THR A 84 -1.72 -3.67 6.81
N GLY A 85 -1.52 -4.83 7.45
CA GLY A 85 -0.23 -5.31 7.93
C GLY A 85 0.24 -4.73 9.26
N LEU A 86 -0.55 -3.86 9.90
CA LEU A 86 -0.27 -3.45 11.26
C LEU A 86 -0.27 -4.66 12.20
N GLY A 87 0.82 -4.87 12.92
CA GLY A 87 1.00 -6.01 13.83
C GLY A 87 1.52 -7.28 13.18
N HIS A 88 1.84 -7.30 11.89
CA HIS A 88 2.59 -8.41 11.29
C HIS A 88 3.99 -8.50 11.91
N SER A 89 4.40 -9.72 12.24
CA SER A 89 5.76 -10.08 12.64
C SER A 89 6.41 -10.96 11.57
N SER A 90 7.74 -11.03 11.61
CA SER A 90 8.52 -12.03 10.85
C SER A 90 8.58 -13.40 11.52
N GLU A 91 8.03 -13.49 12.74
CA GLU A 91 7.88 -14.73 13.53
C GLU A 91 6.52 -15.37 13.26
#